data_AF-A0A9Q7UNG1-F1
#
_entry.id   AF-A0A9Q7UNG1-F1
#
_cell.length_a   1.000
_cell.length_b   1.000
_cell.length_c   1.000
_cell.angle_alpha   90.00
_cell.angle_beta   90.00
_cell.angle_gamma   90.00
#
_symmetry.space_group_name_H-M   'P 1'
#
loop_
_entity.id
_entity.type
_entity.pdbx_description
1 polymer ?
#
loop_
_entity_poly.entity_id
_entity_poly.type
_entity_poly.pdbx_seq_one_letter_code
_entity_poly.pdbx_strand_id
1 'polypeptide(L)'
;MAHASPSSSSKPHPPSTSATSTFLATLSRVRSTLDRTSHNEALLRDDAWPSILKRIHGALDTRKPITGAGPNRGLPMDVVVQTLKAGWHVDGTWPIGPNARQELEEQSKEIAMLEKGPEAKQDPSPEDVAEAYRVSGVDVAEPLQVDDDW
;
A
#
# COMPACT_ATOMS: atom_id res chain seq x y z
N MET A 1 43.69 -52.60 26.26
CA MET A 1 43.93 -51.35 25.50
C MET A 1 42.79 -51.18 24.53
N ALA A 2 41.98 -50.14 24.73
CA ALA A 2 40.80 -49.83 23.95
C ALA A 2 41.20 -49.17 22.62
N HIS A 3 40.59 -49.59 21.51
CA HIS A 3 40.58 -48.81 20.28
C HIS A 3 39.14 -48.59 19.85
N ALA A 4 38.68 -47.36 20.10
CA ALA A 4 37.37 -46.85 19.77
C ALA A 4 37.18 -46.75 18.26
N SER A 5 36.00 -47.17 17.79
CA SER A 5 35.51 -46.94 16.43
C SER A 5 35.30 -45.43 16.21
N PRO A 6 35.71 -44.86 15.07
CA PRO A 6 35.46 -43.46 14.80
C PRO A 6 33.97 -43.23 14.51
N SER A 7 33.43 -42.25 15.25
CA SER A 7 32.08 -41.72 15.16
C SER A 7 31.63 -41.42 13.73
N SER A 8 30.41 -41.83 13.44
CA SER A 8 29.63 -41.46 12.27
C SER A 8 29.64 -39.93 12.11
N SER A 9 30.36 -39.43 11.11
CA SER A 9 30.29 -38.03 10.68
C SER A 9 28.92 -37.79 10.06
N SER A 10 28.00 -37.24 10.85
CA SER A 10 26.76 -36.66 10.38
C SER A 10 27.09 -35.49 9.45
N LYS A 11 27.06 -35.75 8.14
CA LYS A 11 27.06 -34.70 7.12
C LYS A 11 25.95 -33.68 7.44
N PRO A 12 26.19 -32.38 7.26
CA PRO A 12 25.14 -31.37 7.38
C PRO A 12 24.02 -31.71 6.39
N HIS A 13 22.81 -31.91 6.89
CA HIS A 13 21.63 -32.07 6.05
C HIS A 13 21.51 -30.83 5.14
N PRO A 14 21.21 -31.00 3.84
CA PRO A 14 20.90 -29.86 2.99
C PRO A 14 19.72 -29.08 3.60
N PRO A 15 19.67 -27.74 3.45
CA PRO A 15 18.53 -26.97 3.90
C PRO A 15 17.27 -27.55 3.24
N SER A 16 16.28 -27.91 4.06
CA SER A 16 15.02 -28.50 3.60
C SER A 16 14.42 -27.65 2.48
N THR A 17 14.19 -28.26 1.32
CA THR A 17 13.56 -27.66 0.14
C THR A 17 12.06 -27.43 0.31
N SER A 18 11.51 -27.70 1.49
CA SER A 18 10.07 -27.63 1.77
C SER A 18 9.75 -26.59 2.83
N ALA A 19 8.53 -26.04 2.75
CA ALA A 19 7.98 -25.22 3.81
C ALA A 19 7.94 -25.99 5.14
N THR A 20 8.14 -25.30 6.25
CA THR A 20 8.07 -25.89 7.59
C THR A 20 6.64 -26.28 7.91
N SER A 21 6.46 -27.35 8.69
CA SER A 21 5.14 -27.82 9.13
C SER A 21 4.35 -26.72 9.84
N THR A 22 5.01 -25.89 10.67
CA THR A 22 4.40 -24.75 11.34
C THR A 22 3.86 -23.71 10.37
N PHE A 23 4.58 -23.42 9.29
CA PHE A 23 4.12 -22.50 8.25
C PHE A 23 2.88 -23.06 7.55
N LEU A 24 2.91 -24.34 7.16
CA LEU A 24 1.79 -25.00 6.49
C LEU A 24 0.54 -25.06 7.39
N ALA A 25 0.70 -25.37 8.67
CA ALA A 25 -0.39 -25.34 9.64
C ALA A 25 -0.98 -23.94 9.81
N THR A 26 -0.12 -22.91 9.86
CA THR A 26 -0.55 -21.51 9.92
C THR A 26 -1.32 -21.13 8.66
N LEU A 27 -0.80 -21.47 7.49
CA LEU A 27 -1.44 -21.17 6.21
C LEU A 27 -2.79 -21.88 6.06
N SER A 28 -2.90 -23.13 6.51
CA SER A 28 -4.16 -23.88 6.55
C SER A 28 -5.20 -23.16 7.41
N ARG A 29 -4.80 -22.70 8.61
CA ARG A 29 -5.67 -21.92 9.49
C ARG A 29 -6.15 -20.62 8.82
N VAL A 30 -5.25 -19.91 8.15
CA VAL A 30 -5.59 -18.70 7.39
C VAL A 30 -6.64 -19.01 6.34
N ARG A 31 -6.43 -20.04 5.53
CA ARG A 31 -7.37 -20.45 4.48
C ARG A 31 -8.74 -20.80 5.05
N SER A 32 -8.80 -21.60 6.11
CA SER A 32 -10.07 -21.93 6.76
C SER A 32 -10.81 -20.69 7.30
N THR A 33 -10.10 -19.68 7.81
CA THR A 33 -10.72 -18.41 8.20
C THR A 33 -11.23 -17.66 6.98
N LEU A 34 -10.46 -17.60 5.89
CA LEU A 34 -10.85 -16.91 4.66
C LEU A 34 -12.03 -17.58 3.96
N ASP A 35 -12.10 -18.91 3.91
CA ASP A 35 -13.24 -19.63 3.32
C ASP A 35 -14.55 -19.25 4.02
N ARG A 36 -14.50 -19.02 5.34
CA ARG A 36 -15.67 -18.62 6.14
C ARG A 36 -16.03 -17.13 6.03
N THR A 37 -15.09 -16.26 5.68
CA THR A 37 -15.27 -14.80 5.84
C THR A 37 -15.14 -14.00 4.55
N SER A 38 -14.45 -14.53 3.54
CA SER A 38 -14.08 -13.79 2.31
C SER A 38 -15.26 -13.36 1.43
N HIS A 39 -16.43 -13.96 1.62
CA HIS A 39 -17.65 -13.64 0.89
C HIS A 39 -18.43 -12.45 1.48
N ASN A 40 -18.01 -11.93 2.64
CA ASN A 40 -18.68 -10.81 3.30
C ASN A 40 -17.64 -9.84 3.88
N GLU A 41 -17.63 -8.62 3.37
CA GLU A 41 -16.69 -7.57 3.76
C GLU A 41 -16.77 -7.24 5.26
N ALA A 42 -17.96 -7.29 5.86
CA ALA A 42 -18.14 -7.08 7.29
C ALA A 42 -17.49 -8.22 8.11
N LEU A 43 -17.66 -9.49 7.69
CA LEU A 43 -16.99 -10.62 8.37
C LEU A 43 -15.48 -10.58 8.17
N LEU A 44 -15.02 -10.11 7.01
CA LEU A 44 -13.59 -9.91 6.74
C LEU A 44 -12.99 -8.87 7.70
N ARG A 45 -13.69 -7.74 7.90
CA ARG A 45 -13.29 -6.63 8.80
C ARG A 45 -13.44 -6.97 10.28
N ASP A 46 -14.54 -7.58 10.67
CA ASP A 46 -14.93 -7.72 12.08
C ASP A 46 -14.43 -9.03 12.70
N ASP A 47 -14.31 -10.12 11.91
CA ASP A 47 -13.87 -11.43 12.40
C ASP A 47 -12.46 -11.79 11.93
N ALA A 48 -12.22 -11.81 10.62
CA ALA A 48 -10.96 -12.31 10.05
C ALA A 48 -9.78 -11.38 10.39
N TRP A 49 -10.01 -10.08 10.35
CA TRP A 49 -8.99 -9.08 10.64
C TRP A 49 -8.39 -9.18 12.05
N PRO A 50 -9.15 -9.03 13.15
CA PRO A 50 -8.57 -9.09 14.49
C PRO A 50 -8.02 -10.47 14.83
N SER A 51 -8.57 -11.54 14.23
CA SER A 51 -8.20 -12.92 14.56
C SER A 51 -6.88 -13.36 13.92
N ILE A 52 -6.64 -13.05 12.64
CA ILE A 52 -5.46 -13.56 11.92
C ILE A 52 -4.87 -12.60 10.88
N LEU A 53 -5.69 -11.82 10.15
CA LEU A 53 -5.18 -11.03 9.02
C LEU A 53 -4.36 -9.82 9.47
N LYS A 54 -4.67 -9.19 10.62
CA LYS A 54 -3.89 -8.04 11.15
C LYS A 54 -2.40 -8.37 11.33
N ARG A 55 -2.09 -9.59 11.78
CA ARG A 55 -0.70 -10.04 11.95
C ARG A 55 0.00 -10.25 10.60
N ILE A 56 -0.74 -10.76 9.62
CA ILE A 56 -0.24 -10.94 8.25
C ILE A 56 0.00 -9.58 7.60
N HIS A 57 -0.92 -8.63 7.77
CA HIS A 57 -0.78 -7.26 7.27
C HIS A 57 0.50 -6.62 7.79
N GLY A 58 0.73 -6.65 9.11
CA GLY A 58 1.96 -6.13 9.70
C GLY A 58 3.22 -6.82 9.17
N ALA A 59 3.17 -8.12 8.85
CA ALA A 59 4.29 -8.80 8.23
C ALA A 59 4.54 -8.32 6.78
N LEU A 60 3.48 -8.10 6.00
CA LEU A 60 3.56 -7.54 4.64
C LEU A 60 4.17 -6.13 4.65
N ASP A 61 3.77 -5.28 5.59
CA ASP A 61 4.29 -3.91 5.73
C ASP A 61 5.80 -3.87 5.97
N THR A 62 6.34 -4.87 6.67
CA THR A 62 7.80 -4.94 6.94
C THR A 62 8.63 -5.26 5.70
N ARG A 63 8.01 -5.73 4.60
CA ARG A 63 8.67 -6.20 3.37
C ARG A 63 9.73 -7.29 3.60
N LYS A 64 9.73 -7.94 4.76
CA LYS A 64 10.71 -8.98 5.11
C LYS A 64 10.28 -10.33 4.51
N PRO A 65 11.24 -11.17 4.08
CA PRO A 65 10.92 -12.52 3.64
C PRO A 65 10.24 -13.32 4.75
N ILE A 66 9.20 -14.08 4.39
CA ILE A 66 8.45 -14.87 5.35
C ILE A 66 9.23 -16.14 5.69
N THR A 67 9.57 -16.28 6.96
CA THR A 67 10.36 -17.41 7.46
C THR A 67 9.54 -18.70 7.43
N GLY A 68 10.19 -19.82 7.11
CA GLY A 68 9.54 -21.13 7.09
C GLY A 68 8.71 -21.44 5.85
N ALA A 69 8.53 -20.53 4.90
CA ALA A 69 7.82 -20.79 3.64
C ALA A 69 8.62 -21.65 2.63
N GLY A 70 9.87 -21.98 2.95
CA GLY A 70 10.76 -22.77 2.09
C GLY A 70 11.32 -21.94 0.91
N PRO A 71 11.62 -22.55 -0.24
CA PRO A 71 12.08 -21.85 -1.45
C PRO A 71 11.05 -20.82 -1.93
N ASN A 72 9.78 -21.08 -1.68
CA ASN A 72 8.67 -20.18 -1.93
C ASN A 72 8.57 -19.16 -0.78
N ARG A 73 9.45 -18.15 -0.76
CA ARG A 73 9.56 -17.15 0.32
C ARG A 73 8.35 -16.18 0.44
N GLY A 74 7.15 -16.59 0.07
CA GLY A 74 5.98 -15.72 -0.04
C GLY A 74 4.68 -16.34 0.48
N LEU A 75 3.67 -15.48 0.64
CA LEU A 75 2.30 -15.90 0.89
C LEU A 75 1.57 -16.15 -0.43
N PRO A 76 0.61 -17.08 -0.45
CA PRO A 76 -0.32 -17.20 -1.56
C PRO A 76 -1.04 -15.86 -1.85
N MET A 77 -1.24 -15.55 -3.13
CA MET A 77 -1.77 -14.26 -3.56
C MET A 77 -3.20 -14.02 -3.05
N ASP A 78 -4.01 -15.06 -2.94
CA ASP A 78 -5.36 -15.02 -2.36
C ASP A 78 -5.33 -14.49 -0.91
N VAL A 79 -4.38 -14.96 -0.10
CA VAL A 79 -4.21 -14.50 1.29
C VAL A 79 -3.80 -13.03 1.33
N VAL A 80 -2.90 -12.61 0.46
CA VAL A 80 -2.43 -11.22 0.37
C VAL A 80 -3.60 -10.30 0.00
N VAL A 81 -4.34 -10.63 -1.06
CA VAL A 81 -5.48 -9.84 -1.54
C VAL A 81 -6.53 -9.67 -0.44
N GLN A 82 -6.91 -10.76 0.25
CA GLN A 82 -7.91 -10.67 1.32
C GLN A 82 -7.40 -9.91 2.54
N THR A 83 -6.10 -10.00 2.85
CA THR A 83 -5.49 -9.22 3.93
C THR A 83 -5.52 -7.73 3.63
N LEU A 84 -5.20 -7.33 2.40
CA LEU A 84 -5.23 -5.92 1.98
C LEU A 84 -6.66 -5.37 1.96
N LYS A 85 -7.63 -6.13 1.41
CA LYS A 85 -9.05 -5.74 1.45
C LYS A 85 -9.54 -5.51 2.87
N ALA A 86 -9.21 -6.44 3.79
CA ALA A 86 -9.56 -6.28 5.20
C ALA A 86 -8.96 -5.01 5.79
N GLY A 87 -7.70 -4.70 5.47
CA GLY A 87 -7.03 -3.46 5.88
C GLY A 87 -7.77 -2.21 5.42
N TRP A 88 -8.13 -2.12 4.14
CA TRP A 88 -8.85 -0.98 3.58
C TRP A 88 -10.25 -0.79 4.17
N HIS A 89 -10.92 -1.90 4.52
CA HIS A 89 -12.21 -1.81 5.23
C HIS A 89 -12.06 -1.33 6.68
N VAL A 90 -10.91 -1.58 7.32
CA VAL A 90 -10.63 -1.18 8.71
C VAL A 90 -10.22 0.29 8.79
N ASP A 91 -9.38 0.76 7.87
CA ASP A 91 -8.89 2.15 7.86
C ASP A 91 -9.88 3.13 7.19
N GLY A 92 -10.95 2.61 6.58
CA GLY A 92 -12.00 3.40 5.94
C GLY A 92 -11.66 3.83 4.51
N THR A 93 -10.50 3.43 3.98
CA THR A 93 -10.13 3.64 2.56
C THR A 93 -11.12 2.95 1.63
N TRP A 94 -11.74 1.85 2.07
CA TRP A 94 -12.80 1.17 1.33
C TRP A 94 -14.02 0.94 2.24
N PRO A 95 -15.06 1.79 2.17
CA PRO A 95 -16.25 1.64 2.99
C PRO A 95 -17.05 0.38 2.66
N ILE A 96 -17.77 -0.15 3.65
CA ILE A 96 -18.60 -1.36 3.51
C ILE A 96 -20.05 -0.95 3.26
N GLY A 97 -20.69 -1.60 2.29
CA GLY A 97 -22.15 -1.55 2.12
C GLY A 97 -22.63 -0.90 0.81
N PRO A 98 -23.95 -0.77 0.63
CA PRO A 98 -24.56 -0.38 -0.64
C PRO A 98 -24.19 1.04 -1.09
N ASN A 99 -23.83 1.91 -0.14
CA ASN A 99 -23.50 3.31 -0.39
C ASN A 99 -21.99 3.58 -0.48
N ALA A 100 -21.15 2.55 -0.40
CA ALA A 100 -19.69 2.68 -0.36
C ALA A 100 -19.11 3.56 -1.49
N ARG A 101 -19.68 3.48 -2.69
CA ARG A 101 -19.22 4.30 -3.83
C ARG A 101 -19.57 5.78 -3.68
N GLN A 102 -20.72 6.08 -3.06
CA GLN A 102 -21.15 7.45 -2.84
C GLN A 102 -20.29 8.11 -1.75
N GLU A 103 -20.02 7.40 -0.65
CA GLU A 103 -19.13 7.88 0.42
C GLU A 103 -17.72 8.18 -0.08
N LEU A 104 -17.18 7.32 -0.97
CA LEU A 104 -15.90 7.56 -1.64
C LEU A 104 -15.91 8.82 -2.54
N GLU A 105 -17.00 9.05 -3.27
CA GLU A 105 -17.14 10.23 -4.11
C GLU A 105 -17.23 11.51 -3.27
N GLU A 106 -17.94 11.48 -2.15
CA GLU A 106 -18.05 12.59 -1.20
C GLU A 106 -16.68 12.90 -0.56
N GLN A 107 -15.96 11.87 -0.08
CA GLN A 107 -14.59 12.05 0.44
C GLN A 107 -13.63 12.58 -0.63
N SER A 108 -13.75 12.12 -1.88
CA SER A 108 -12.89 12.60 -2.96
C SER A 108 -13.13 14.08 -3.27
N LYS A 109 -14.40 14.53 -3.23
CA LYS A 109 -14.76 15.94 -3.38
C LYS A 109 -14.21 16.79 -2.23
N GLU A 110 -14.30 16.29 -1.01
CA GLU A 110 -13.76 16.98 0.17
C GLU A 110 -12.23 17.14 0.08
N ILE A 111 -11.50 16.08 -0.27
CA ILE A 111 -10.05 16.12 -0.47
C ILE A 111 -9.69 17.08 -1.61
N ALA A 112 -10.41 17.04 -2.73
CA ALA A 112 -10.18 17.96 -3.85
C ALA A 112 -10.45 19.44 -3.47
N MET A 113 -11.37 19.70 -2.55
CA MET A 113 -11.60 21.05 -2.01
C MET A 113 -10.48 21.51 -1.07
N LEU A 114 -9.92 20.59 -0.25
CA LEU A 114 -8.78 20.86 0.62
C LEU A 114 -7.45 21.01 -0.13
N GLU A 115 -7.26 20.22 -1.19
CA GLU A 115 -6.05 20.26 -2.03
C GLU A 115 -6.12 21.27 -3.16
N LYS A 116 -7.25 21.98 -3.34
CA LYS A 116 -7.31 23.14 -4.23
C LYS A 116 -6.32 24.16 -3.68
N GLY A 117 -5.11 24.15 -4.23
CA GLY A 117 -4.06 25.11 -3.95
C GLY A 117 -4.56 26.55 -4.15
N PRO A 118 -3.77 27.56 -3.74
CA PRO A 118 -4.18 28.95 -3.87
C PRO A 118 -4.68 29.19 -5.29
N GLU A 119 -5.86 29.80 -5.41
CA GLU A 119 -6.50 30.05 -6.70
C GLU A 119 -5.46 30.58 -7.67
N ALA A 120 -5.42 30.02 -8.88
CA ALA A 120 -4.53 30.47 -9.93
C ALA A 120 -4.75 31.98 -10.10
N LYS A 121 -3.85 32.78 -9.54
CA LYS A 121 -3.76 34.20 -9.87
C LYS A 121 -3.51 34.20 -11.37
N GLN A 122 -4.37 34.86 -12.14
CA GLN A 122 -4.09 35.09 -13.54
C GLN A 122 -2.66 35.61 -13.65
N ASP A 123 -1.88 35.03 -14.57
CA ASP A 123 -0.54 35.53 -14.84
C ASP A 123 -0.66 37.02 -15.19
N PRO A 124 0.13 37.90 -14.53
CA PRO A 124 0.10 39.32 -14.83
C PRO A 124 0.43 39.53 -16.30
N SER A 125 -0.29 40.44 -16.96
CA SER A 125 0.01 40.78 -18.34
C SER A 125 1.44 41.35 -18.43
N PRO A 126 2.09 41.28 -19.60
CA PRO A 126 3.39 41.92 -19.82
C PRO A 126 3.39 43.41 -19.42
N GLU A 127 2.24 44.08 -19.54
CA GLU A 127 2.02 45.47 -19.16
C GLU A 127 2.05 45.65 -17.63
N ASP A 128 1.34 44.80 -16.89
CA ASP A 128 1.33 44.79 -15.42
C ASP A 128 2.74 44.57 -14.86
N VAL A 129 3.50 43.66 -15.49
CA VAL A 129 4.90 43.41 -15.14
C VAL A 129 5.75 44.65 -15.42
N ALA A 130 5.65 45.25 -16.61
CA ALA A 130 6.42 46.43 -16.97
C ALA A 130 6.10 47.65 -16.08
N GLU A 131 4.85 47.82 -15.64
CA GLU A 131 4.47 48.85 -14.68
C GLU A 131 5.09 48.62 -13.30
N ALA A 132 5.06 47.38 -12.78
CA ALA A 132 5.64 47.06 -11.48
C ALA A 132 7.15 47.37 -11.41
N TYR A 133 7.89 47.10 -12.48
CA TYR A 133 9.31 47.43 -12.57
C TYR A 133 9.56 48.94 -12.68
N ARG A 134 8.76 49.68 -13.46
CA ARG A 134 8.85 51.15 -13.56
C ARG A 134 8.58 51.82 -12.21
N VAL A 135 7.58 51.37 -11.47
CA VAL A 135 7.30 51.85 -10.10
C VAL A 135 8.47 51.59 -9.15
N SER A 136 9.22 50.51 -9.39
CA SER A 136 10.42 50.16 -8.62
C SER A 136 11.69 50.91 -9.07
N GLY A 137 11.56 51.85 -10.03
CA GLY A 137 12.66 52.63 -10.56
C GLY A 137 13.56 51.89 -11.56
N VAL A 138 13.10 50.73 -12.06
CA VAL A 138 13.79 49.95 -13.10
C VAL A 138 13.21 50.34 -14.45
N ASP A 139 14.08 50.81 -15.36
CA ASP A 139 13.68 51.15 -16.73
C ASP A 139 13.46 49.86 -17.54
N VAL A 140 12.24 49.67 -18.02
CA VAL A 140 11.82 48.50 -18.81
C VAL A 140 11.22 49.00 -20.12
N ALA A 141 11.72 48.48 -21.25
CA ALA A 141 11.23 48.81 -22.57
C ALA A 141 9.75 48.44 -22.72
N GLU A 142 9.01 49.16 -23.57
CA GLU A 142 7.60 48.88 -23.79
C GLU A 142 7.40 47.43 -24.30
N PRO A 143 6.39 46.72 -23.79
CA PRO A 143 6.12 45.36 -24.21
C PRO A 143 5.80 45.34 -25.71
N LEU A 144 6.51 44.48 -26.45
CA LEU A 144 6.24 44.27 -27.87
C LEU A 144 4.85 43.64 -28.02
N GLN A 145 3.95 44.30 -28.74
CA GLN A 145 2.74 43.66 -29.24
C GLN A 145 3.16 42.60 -30.26
N VAL A 146 3.03 41.33 -29.87
CA VAL A 146 3.12 40.21 -30.79
C VAL A 146 1.68 39.91 -31.20
N ASP A 147 1.35 40.11 -32.47
CA ASP A 147 0.07 39.67 -33.01
C ASP A 147 0.02 38.13 -32.90
N ASP A 148 -1.03 37.61 -32.25
CA ASP A 148 -1.31 36.18 -32.07
C ASP A 148 -1.74 35.47 -33.37
N ASP A 149 -1.21 35.89 -34.52
CA ASP A 149 -1.38 35.18 -35.80
C ASP A 149 -0.29 34.10 -35.92
N TRP A 150 -0.53 32.96 -35.24
CA TRP A 150 0.15 31.69 -35.45
C TRP A 150 -0.78 30.64 -36.07
#